data_AF-A0A095SRK8-F1
#
_entry.id   AF-A0A095SRK8-F1
#
_cell.length_a   1.000
_cell.length_b   1.000
_cell.length_c   1.000
_cell.angle_alpha   90.00
_cell.angle_beta   90.00
_cell.angle_gamma   90.00
#
_symmetry.space_group_name_H-M   'P 1'
#
loop_
_entity.id
_entity.type
_entity.pdbx_description
1 polymer ?
#
loop_
_entity_poly.entity_id
_entity_poly.type
_entity_poly.pdbx_seq_one_letter_code
_entity_poly.pdbx_strand_id
1 'polypeptide(L)'
;MRKLSILVVLFSAILNAQNIKSNGTHFVDGVKDKKWSNSNGDDFTKASFSNFDGSSYVFLEVDETTLVSFESFAKVKAGNLEVKLIDEEDQTYFYCKTSKQCEVLKDITLEKGKKYRLYFTGKNAKGSYKVNFKNQLQKSTSKVNFK
;
A
#
# COMPACT_ATOMS: atom_id res chain seq x y z
N MET A 1 -8.36 29.95 -51.96
CA MET A 1 -8.14 28.56 -51.50
C MET A 1 -7.49 28.61 -50.11
N ARG A 2 -8.27 28.42 -49.03
CA ARG A 2 -7.75 28.37 -47.65
C ARG A 2 -7.51 26.89 -47.30
N LYS A 3 -6.26 26.50 -47.10
CA LYS A 3 -5.90 25.16 -46.60
C LYS A 3 -6.18 25.13 -45.09
N LEU A 4 -7.10 24.27 -44.67
CA LEU A 4 -7.38 24.00 -43.27
C LEU A 4 -6.44 22.88 -42.82
N SER A 5 -5.41 23.21 -42.05
CA SER A 5 -4.52 22.22 -41.43
C SER A 5 -5.21 21.69 -40.17
N ILE A 6 -5.64 20.43 -40.19
CA ILE A 6 -6.14 19.73 -39.01
C ILE A 6 -4.90 19.19 -38.26
N LEU A 7 -4.57 19.84 -37.16
CA LEU A 7 -3.57 19.36 -36.20
C LEU A 7 -4.24 18.30 -35.32
N VAL A 8 -3.99 17.01 -35.62
CA VAL A 8 -4.40 15.91 -34.75
C VAL A 8 -3.42 15.83 -33.59
N VAL A 9 -3.80 16.36 -32.44
CA VAL A 9 -3.06 16.18 -31.18
C VAL A 9 -3.46 14.82 -30.61
N LEU A 10 -2.63 13.80 -30.87
CA LEU A 10 -2.70 12.50 -30.19
C LEU A 10 -2.26 12.69 -28.73
N PHE A 11 -3.19 13.02 -27.84
CA PHE A 11 -3.02 12.80 -26.41
C PHE A 11 -3.14 11.30 -26.14
N SER A 12 -2.03 10.56 -26.23
CA SER A 12 -1.95 9.25 -25.60
C SER A 12 -1.94 9.46 -24.09
N ALA A 13 -3.11 9.41 -23.47
CA ALA A 13 -3.23 9.24 -22.04
C ALA A 13 -2.56 7.90 -21.70
N ILE A 14 -1.34 7.95 -21.16
CA ILE A 14 -0.71 6.77 -20.57
C ILE A 14 -1.57 6.45 -19.34
N LEU A 15 -2.47 5.47 -19.45
CA LEU A 15 -3.12 4.89 -18.30
C LEU A 15 -2.01 4.35 -17.41
N ASN A 16 -1.82 4.95 -16.24
CA ASN A 16 -0.94 4.39 -15.22
C ASN A 16 -1.64 3.12 -14.69
N ALA A 17 -1.31 1.97 -15.26
CA ALA A 17 -1.79 0.70 -14.77
C ALA A 17 -1.21 0.49 -13.36
N GLN A 18 -2.10 0.43 -12.38
CA GLN A 18 -1.75 0.09 -11.01
C GLN A 18 -1.68 -1.44 -10.91
N ASN A 19 -0.48 -1.96 -10.67
CA ASN A 19 -0.17 -3.39 -10.60
C ASN A 19 -0.16 -3.92 -9.15
N ILE A 20 -0.63 -3.11 -8.21
CA ILE A 20 -0.78 -3.47 -6.80
C ILE A 20 -2.10 -2.93 -6.28
N LYS A 21 -2.87 -3.77 -5.59
CA LYS A 21 -4.09 -3.35 -4.88
C LYS A 21 -4.21 -4.04 -3.54
N SER A 22 -4.92 -3.41 -2.62
CA SER A 22 -5.26 -4.03 -1.33
C SER A 22 -6.55 -4.86 -1.44
N ASN A 23 -6.54 -6.06 -0.85
CA ASN A 23 -7.73 -6.91 -0.76
C ASN A 23 -8.15 -7.15 0.70
N GLY A 24 -9.18 -6.41 1.09
CA GLY A 24 -9.92 -6.63 2.33
C GLY A 24 -9.11 -6.39 3.59
N THR A 25 -9.76 -6.57 4.73
CA THR A 25 -9.11 -6.61 6.05
C THR A 25 -9.54 -7.90 6.72
N HIS A 26 -8.56 -8.71 7.09
CA HIS A 26 -8.76 -10.04 7.63
C HIS A 26 -8.33 -10.02 9.10
N PHE A 27 -9.24 -10.38 9.99
CA PHE A 27 -8.98 -10.43 11.43
C PHE A 27 -8.55 -11.84 11.81
N VAL A 28 -7.45 -11.94 12.55
CA VAL A 28 -7.01 -13.21 13.16
C VAL A 28 -7.88 -13.47 14.40
N ASP A 29 -8.19 -14.73 14.66
CA ASP A 29 -9.14 -15.18 15.69
C ASP A 29 -9.03 -14.39 17.01
N GLY A 30 -10.19 -13.99 17.53
CA GLY A 30 -10.31 -13.28 18.82
C GLY A 30 -10.39 -11.75 18.74
N VAL A 31 -10.15 -11.13 17.58
CA VAL A 31 -10.30 -9.67 17.43
C VAL A 31 -11.77 -9.28 17.26
N LYS A 32 -12.28 -8.41 18.14
CA LYS A 32 -13.63 -7.84 18.01
C LYS A 32 -13.63 -6.66 17.01
N ASP A 33 -14.01 -6.96 15.78
CA ASP A 33 -14.14 -6.01 14.65
C ASP A 33 -15.09 -4.82 14.91
N LYS A 34 -16.10 -4.95 15.79
CA LYS A 34 -17.13 -3.91 16.07
C LYS A 34 -16.59 -2.53 16.47
N LYS A 35 -15.31 -2.43 16.83
CA LYS A 35 -14.64 -1.18 17.23
C LYS A 35 -13.67 -0.64 16.19
N TRP A 36 -13.67 -1.23 15.00
CA TRP A 36 -12.89 -0.82 13.84
C TRP A 36 -13.76 -0.08 12.82
N SER A 37 -13.13 0.88 12.15
CA SER A 37 -13.60 1.44 10.89
C SER A 37 -12.43 1.40 9.93
N ASN A 38 -12.53 0.56 8.91
CA ASN A 38 -11.49 0.32 7.91
C ASN A 38 -12.01 0.60 6.50
N SER A 39 -11.09 0.94 5.61
CA SER A 39 -11.35 1.15 4.20
C SER A 39 -10.09 0.81 3.42
N ASN A 40 -10.31 0.14 2.30
CA ASN A 40 -9.30 -0.28 1.35
C ASN A 40 -9.63 0.36 0.00
N GLY A 41 -8.60 0.73 -0.74
CA GLY A 41 -8.71 1.24 -2.10
C GLY A 41 -7.60 0.67 -2.96
N ASP A 42 -7.53 1.17 -4.20
CA ASP A 42 -6.54 0.71 -5.16
C ASP A 42 -5.11 1.00 -4.67
N ASP A 43 -4.87 2.17 -4.06
CA ASP A 43 -3.56 2.65 -3.63
C ASP A 43 -3.41 2.88 -2.12
N PHE A 44 -4.38 2.41 -1.31
CA PHE A 44 -4.30 2.57 0.14
C PHE A 44 -5.05 1.50 0.94
N THR A 45 -4.62 1.35 2.20
CA THR A 45 -5.45 0.79 3.27
C THR A 45 -5.39 1.68 4.49
N LYS A 46 -6.51 1.84 5.20
CA LYS A 46 -6.59 2.62 6.44
C LYS A 46 -7.55 1.99 7.42
N ALA A 47 -7.28 2.19 8.70
CA ALA A 47 -8.25 1.91 9.75
C ALA A 47 -8.13 2.87 10.92
N SER A 48 -9.23 3.02 11.66
CA SER A 48 -9.28 3.61 12.99
C SER A 48 -9.93 2.62 13.94
N PHE A 49 -9.40 2.51 15.15
CA PHE A 49 -9.85 1.55 16.15
C PHE A 49 -9.87 2.17 17.53
N SER A 50 -10.93 1.91 18.28
CA SER A 50 -11.09 2.39 19.66
C SER A 50 -10.59 1.39 20.71
N ASN A 51 -10.48 0.12 20.33
CA ASN A 51 -9.83 -0.94 21.09
C ASN A 51 -9.37 -2.03 20.11
N PHE A 52 -8.07 -2.29 20.07
CA PHE A 52 -7.48 -3.34 19.25
C PHE A 52 -6.48 -4.15 20.06
N ASP A 53 -6.84 -5.42 20.28
CA ASP A 53 -6.00 -6.43 20.90
C ASP A 53 -6.04 -7.67 20.02
N GLY A 54 -4.88 -8.12 19.56
CA GLY A 54 -4.73 -9.19 18.57
C GLY A 54 -4.16 -8.69 17.24
N SER A 55 -4.45 -9.41 16.15
CA SER A 55 -3.83 -9.17 14.84
C SER A 55 -4.85 -9.11 13.71
N SER A 56 -4.55 -8.30 12.70
CA SER A 56 -5.24 -8.28 11.42
C SER A 56 -4.23 -8.14 10.30
N TYR A 57 -4.64 -8.44 9.07
CA TYR A 57 -3.82 -8.21 7.90
C TYR A 57 -4.65 -7.81 6.68
N VAL A 58 -3.96 -7.20 5.73
CA VAL A 58 -4.47 -6.85 4.40
C VAL A 58 -3.62 -7.59 3.38
N PHE A 59 -4.25 -8.28 2.43
CA PHE A 59 -3.52 -8.87 1.31
C PHE A 59 -3.16 -7.77 0.32
N LEU A 60 -1.93 -7.83 -0.21
CA LEU A 60 -1.55 -7.02 -1.37
C LEU A 60 -1.46 -7.95 -2.57
N GLU A 61 -2.34 -7.73 -3.55
CA GLU A 61 -2.33 -8.46 -4.82
C GLU A 61 -1.39 -7.74 -5.79
N VAL A 62 -0.50 -8.50 -6.43
CA VAL A 62 0.54 -7.98 -7.33
C VAL A 62 0.37 -8.65 -8.69
N ASP A 63 -0.10 -7.88 -9.67
CA ASP A 63 -0.41 -8.39 -11.01
C ASP A 63 0.86 -8.60 -11.86
N GLU A 64 1.87 -7.76 -11.62
CA GLU A 64 3.17 -7.76 -12.29
C GLU A 64 4.29 -7.35 -11.33
N THR A 65 5.50 -7.87 -11.53
CA THR A 65 6.67 -7.49 -10.72
C THR A 65 6.91 -6.00 -10.86
N THR A 66 6.90 -5.26 -9.75
CA THR A 66 6.90 -3.80 -9.77
C THR A 66 7.63 -3.23 -8.56
N LEU A 67 8.25 -2.05 -8.74
CA LEU A 67 8.79 -1.26 -7.65
C LEU A 67 7.67 -0.42 -7.05
N VAL A 68 7.42 -0.57 -5.76
CA VAL A 68 6.32 0.11 -5.05
C VAL A 68 6.89 1.00 -3.97
N SER A 69 6.47 2.26 -3.95
CA SER A 69 6.73 3.16 -2.83
C SER A 69 5.63 3.04 -1.81
N PHE A 70 6.00 2.65 -0.59
CA PHE A 70 5.13 2.60 0.57
C PHE A 70 5.32 3.83 1.45
N GLU A 71 4.21 4.42 1.86
CA GLU A 71 4.13 5.42 2.92
C GLU A 71 3.16 4.91 3.98
N SER A 72 3.68 4.45 5.11
CA SER A 72 2.90 3.95 6.23
C SER A 72 2.96 4.94 7.38
N PHE A 73 1.81 5.43 7.83
CA PHE A 73 1.67 6.27 9.01
C PHE A 73 0.74 5.61 10.03
N ALA A 74 1.23 5.46 11.26
CA ALA A 74 0.45 4.97 12.40
C ALA A 74 0.46 5.99 13.53
N LYS A 75 -0.70 6.18 14.18
CA LYS A 75 -0.86 7.06 15.34
C LYS A 75 -1.68 6.37 16.42
N VAL A 76 -1.14 6.34 17.63
CA VAL A 76 -1.70 5.65 18.79
C VAL A 76 -1.92 6.66 19.92
N LYS A 77 -3.09 6.55 20.58
CA LYS A 77 -3.49 7.35 21.74
C LYS A 77 -3.36 6.56 23.05
N ALA A 78 -3.41 5.23 22.99
CA ALA A 78 -3.21 4.32 24.10
C ALA A 78 -2.80 2.94 23.57
N GLY A 79 -2.04 2.16 24.36
CA GLY A 79 -1.55 0.83 23.98
C GLY A 79 -0.39 0.88 22.98
N ASN A 80 -0.22 -0.20 22.22
CA ASN A 80 0.83 -0.31 21.20
C ASN A 80 0.27 -0.85 19.89
N LEU A 81 0.80 -0.35 18.76
CA LEU A 81 0.55 -0.88 17.43
C LEU A 81 1.87 -1.28 16.77
N GLU A 82 1.86 -2.45 16.14
CA GLU A 82 2.90 -2.95 15.26
C GLU A 82 2.35 -3.03 13.83
N VAL A 83 3.14 -2.60 12.85
CA VAL A 83 2.83 -2.65 11.42
C VAL A 83 4.01 -3.34 10.72
N LYS A 84 3.73 -4.37 9.92
CA LYS A 84 4.77 -5.08 9.14
C LYS A 84 4.26 -5.51 7.78
N LEU A 85 5.10 -5.38 6.76
CA LEU A 85 4.89 -6.01 5.46
C LEU A 85 5.75 -7.28 5.39
N ILE A 86 5.11 -8.41 5.16
CA ILE A 86 5.79 -9.70 4.97
C ILE A 86 5.28 -10.42 3.72
N ASP A 87 6.06 -11.38 3.22
CA ASP A 87 5.62 -12.35 2.22
C ASP A 87 5.20 -13.69 2.86
N GLU A 88 4.97 -14.70 2.03
CA GLU A 88 4.62 -16.06 2.43
C GLU A 88 5.73 -16.84 3.15
N GLU A 89 6.99 -16.39 3.08
CA GLU A 89 8.15 -16.98 3.76
C GLU A 89 8.49 -16.24 5.06
N ASP A 90 7.59 -15.35 5.51
CA ASP A 90 7.78 -14.45 6.65
C ASP A 90 8.96 -13.46 6.48
N GLN A 91 9.45 -13.25 5.26
CA GLN A 91 10.46 -12.24 4.99
C GLN A 91 9.86 -10.85 5.24
N THR A 92 10.49 -10.08 6.13
CA THR A 92 10.01 -8.74 6.48
C THR A 92 10.63 -7.67 5.59
N TYR A 93 9.77 -6.91 4.91
CA TYR A 93 10.18 -5.82 4.01
C TYR A 93 10.22 -4.46 4.70
N PHE A 94 9.27 -4.22 5.60
CA PHE A 94 9.36 -3.13 6.57
C PHE A 94 8.63 -3.48 7.87
N TYR A 95 9.02 -2.78 8.93
CA TYR A 95 8.45 -2.94 10.26
C TYR A 95 8.44 -1.60 10.99
N CYS A 96 7.36 -1.35 11.71
CA CYS A 96 7.29 -0.31 12.72
C CYS A 96 6.54 -0.84 13.96
N LYS A 97 7.00 -0.43 15.15
CA LYS A 97 6.24 -0.49 16.41
C LYS A 97 6.13 0.88 17.06
N THR A 98 4.96 1.21 17.60
CA THR A 98 4.77 2.50 18.28
C THR A 98 3.69 2.47 19.37
N SER A 99 3.88 3.32 20.38
CA SER A 99 2.87 3.69 21.39
C SER A 99 2.32 5.12 21.19
N LYS A 100 2.86 5.87 20.22
CA LYS A 100 2.46 7.27 19.95
C LYS A 100 2.28 7.53 18.46
N GLN A 101 3.35 7.45 17.69
CA GLN A 101 3.30 7.55 16.23
C GLN A 101 4.50 6.86 15.58
N CYS A 102 4.36 6.45 14.34
CA CYS A 102 5.48 6.15 13.47
C CYS A 102 5.15 6.31 12.01
N GLU A 103 6.21 6.47 11.23
CA GLU A 103 6.16 6.66 9.80
C GLU A 103 7.22 5.79 9.15
N VAL A 104 6.87 5.17 8.03
CA VAL A 104 7.79 4.40 7.20
C VAL A 104 7.61 4.86 5.76
N LEU A 105 8.71 5.29 5.15
CA LEU A 105 8.83 5.57 3.72
C LEU A 105 9.81 4.56 3.14
N LYS A 106 9.35 3.67 2.25
CA LYS A 106 10.19 2.58 1.73
C LYS A 106 9.80 2.19 0.31
N ASP A 107 10.80 2.08 -0.56
CA ASP A 107 10.64 1.49 -1.88
C ASP A 107 10.96 0.00 -1.82
N ILE A 108 10.07 -0.82 -2.35
CA ILE A 108 10.13 -2.28 -2.28
C ILE A 108 9.73 -2.86 -3.64
N THR A 109 10.59 -3.74 -4.17
CA THR A 109 10.21 -4.55 -5.32
C THR A 109 9.31 -5.69 -4.85
N LEU A 110 8.08 -5.71 -5.34
CA LEU A 110 7.16 -6.81 -5.16
C LEU A 110 7.18 -7.69 -6.40
N GLU A 111 7.32 -9.00 -6.20
CA GLU A 111 7.40 -9.97 -7.27
C GLU A 111 6.03 -10.52 -7.61
N LYS A 112 5.75 -10.67 -8.91
CA LYS A 112 4.56 -11.35 -9.40
C LYS A 112 4.50 -12.77 -8.84
N GLY A 113 3.34 -13.16 -8.33
CA GLY A 113 3.07 -14.52 -7.85
C GLY A 113 3.39 -14.75 -6.37
N LYS A 114 4.13 -13.84 -5.72
CA LYS A 114 4.29 -13.85 -4.25
C LYS A 114 3.04 -13.31 -3.56
N LYS A 115 2.81 -13.75 -2.32
CA LYS A 115 1.67 -13.37 -1.48
C LYS A 115 2.12 -12.47 -0.35
N TYR A 116 1.84 -11.18 -0.52
CA TYR A 116 2.19 -10.19 0.48
C TYR A 116 1.05 -9.93 1.46
N ARG A 117 1.41 -9.80 2.74
CA ARG A 117 0.50 -9.44 3.82
C ARG A 117 1.04 -8.24 4.58
N LEU A 118 0.23 -7.20 4.63
CA LEU A 118 0.44 -6.06 5.52
C LEU A 118 -0.27 -6.33 6.83
N TYR A 119 0.49 -6.73 7.85
CA TYR A 119 0.00 -7.05 9.17
C TYR A 119 -0.05 -5.85 10.10
N PHE A 120 -1.07 -5.83 10.94
CA PHE A 120 -1.27 -4.91 12.03
C PHE A 120 -1.48 -5.73 13.31
N THR A 121 -0.72 -5.45 14.37
CA THR A 121 -0.90 -6.12 15.67
C THR A 121 -1.05 -5.07 16.75
N GLY A 122 -2.18 -5.14 17.47
CA GLY A 122 -2.53 -4.24 18.56
C GLY A 122 -2.37 -4.92 19.91
N LYS A 123 -1.93 -4.16 20.90
CA LYS A 123 -2.00 -4.56 22.32
C LYS A 123 -2.70 -3.44 23.09
N ASN A 124 -3.98 -3.63 23.38
CA ASN A 124 -4.88 -2.61 23.96
C ASN A 124 -4.82 -1.27 23.21
N ALA A 125 -4.70 -1.32 21.88
CA ALA A 125 -4.42 -0.16 21.06
C ALA A 125 -5.67 0.67 20.79
N LYS A 126 -5.55 1.99 20.90
CA LYS A 126 -6.53 2.96 20.42
C LYS A 126 -5.83 3.92 19.47
N GLY A 127 -6.27 4.03 18.23
CA GLY A 127 -5.51 4.77 17.23
C GLY A 127 -6.02 4.59 15.82
N SER A 128 -5.13 4.85 14.88
CA SER A 128 -5.37 4.70 13.45
C SER A 128 -4.08 4.39 12.70
N TYR A 129 -4.22 3.80 11.53
CA TYR A 129 -3.16 3.73 10.53
C TYR A 129 -3.68 4.17 9.16
N LYS A 130 -2.76 4.59 8.31
CA LYS A 130 -2.95 4.73 6.87
C LYS A 130 -1.68 4.29 6.18
N VAL A 131 -1.80 3.41 5.19
CA VAL A 131 -0.71 2.99 4.33
C VAL A 131 -1.09 3.31 2.90
N ASN A 132 -0.33 4.17 2.24
CA ASN A 132 -0.41 4.41 0.80
C ASN A 132 0.66 3.56 0.11
N PHE A 133 0.36 3.11 -1.10
CA PHE A 133 1.31 2.40 -1.93
C PHE A 133 1.07 2.72 -3.41
N LYS A 134 2.14 3.03 -4.13
CA LYS A 134 2.07 3.42 -5.54
C LYS A 134 3.19 2.78 -6.34
N ASN A 135 2.88 2.33 -7.55
CA ASN A 135 3.89 1.91 -8.52
C ASN A 135 4.82 3.09 -8.84
N GLN A 136 6.12 2.86 -8.72
CA GLN A 136 7.10 3.74 -9.32
C GLN A 136 7.09 3.49 -10.83
N LEU A 137 6.86 4.55 -11.60
CA LEU A 137 6.97 4.48 -13.05
C LEU A 137 8.40 4.04 -13.40
N GLN A 138 8.54 2.93 -14.12
CA GLN A 138 9.77 2.71 -14.87
C GLN A 138 9.90 3.89 -15.82
N LYS A 139 10.83 4.80 -15.52
CA LYS A 139 11.22 5.83 -16.49
C LYS A 139 11.73 5.09 -17.72
N SER A 140 10.90 5.01 -18.75
CA SER A 140 11.34 4.59 -20.09
C SER A 140 12.52 5.48 -20.46
N THR A 141 13.72 4.95 -20.35
CA THR A 141 14.90 5.56 -20.91
C THR A 141 14.81 5.32 -22.41
N SER A 142 14.05 6.19 -23.08
CA SER A 142 14.10 6.32 -24.52
C SER A 142 15.52 6.77 -24.87
N LYS A 143 16.42 5.81 -25.13
CA LYS A 143 17.68 6.10 -25.82
C LYS A 143 17.31 6.55 -27.23
N VAL A 144 17.16 7.86 -27.40
CA VAL A 144 17.11 8.47 -28.73
C VAL A 144 18.52 8.37 -29.31
N ASN A 145 18.75 7.33 -30.12
CA ASN A 145 19.89 7.30 -31.01
C ASN A 145 19.61 8.26 -32.17
N PHE A 146 20.19 9.45 -32.11
CA PHE A 146 20.39 10.23 -33.32
C PHE A 146 21.51 9.56 -34.12
N LYS A 147 21.16 9.09 -35.33
CA LYS A 147 22.14 8.88 -36.40
C LYS A 147 22.18 10.14 -37.25
#